data_AF-A0A1X7AG92-F1
#
_entry.id   AF-A0A1X7AG92-F1
#
_cell.length_a   1.000
_cell.length_b   1.000
_cell.length_c   1.000
_cell.angle_alpha   90.00
_cell.angle_beta   90.00
_cell.angle_gamma   90.00
#
_symmetry.space_group_name_H-M   'P 1'
#
loop_
_entity.id
_entity.type
_entity.pdbx_description
1 polymer ?
#
loop_
_entity_poly.entity_id
_entity_poly.type
_entity_poly.pdbx_seq_one_letter_code
_entity_poly.pdbx_strand_id
1 'polypeptide(L)'
;MLFLEAWIITVSLECPLLLAMLHRQGPWQRIVFAGIAATSLTIPWLWFILPAWLSGHWFLIIGESLVVIIEALVLSSWLRISKLRGFIAALLANLFSYWAGVWLQTL
;
A
#
# COMPACT_ATOMS: atom_id res chain seq x y z
N MET A 1 11.90 11.70 7.07
CA MET A 1 12.00 10.23 7.02
C MET A 1 12.87 9.84 5.85
N LEU A 2 13.77 8.89 6.08
CA LEU A 2 14.49 8.22 4.99
C LEU A 2 13.56 7.22 4.30
N PHE A 3 13.79 6.92 3.01
CA PHE A 3 13.00 5.96 2.22
C PHE A 3 12.79 4.62 2.94
N LEU A 4 13.87 4.07 3.50
CA LEU A 4 13.85 2.78 4.16
C LEU A 4 12.96 2.79 5.42
N GLU A 5 12.95 3.89 6.17
CA GLU A 5 12.12 4.02 7.37
C GLU A 5 10.63 4.02 7.02
N ALA A 6 10.24 4.83 6.03
CA ALA A 6 8.87 4.89 5.55
C ALA A 6 8.41 3.52 5.03
N TRP A 7 9.25 2.86 4.24
CA TRP A 7 8.96 1.53 3.71
C TRP A 7 8.78 0.48 4.82
N ILE A 8 9.69 0.42 5.80
CA ILE A 8 9.59 -0.54 6.91
C ILE A 8 8.29 -0.32 7.68
N ILE A 9 7.94 0.93 7.98
CA ILE A 9 6.72 1.25 8.74
C ILE A 9 5.47 0.85 7.96
N THR A 10 5.39 1.22 6.67
CA THR A 10 4.24 0.88 5.83
C THR A 10 4.08 -0.63 5.71
N VAL A 11 5.14 -1.37 5.39
CA VAL A 11 5.10 -2.84 5.29
C VAL A 11 4.68 -3.48 6.62
N SER A 12 5.18 -2.97 7.74
CA SER A 12 4.86 -3.49 9.07
C SER A 12 3.40 -3.29 9.45
N LEU A 13 2.74 -2.25 8.92
CA LEU A 13 1.32 -1.97 9.15
C LEU A 13 0.42 -2.72 8.16
N GLU A 14 0.79 -2.74 6.89
CA GLU A 14 -0.04 -3.30 5.82
C GLU A 14 -0.02 -4.82 5.80
N CYS A 15 1.14 -5.47 6.01
CA CYS A 15 1.23 -6.93 5.92
C CYS A 15 0.34 -7.65 6.96
N PRO A 16 0.29 -7.25 8.25
CA PRO A 16 -0.65 -7.84 9.21
C PRO A 16 -2.12 -7.63 8.81
N LEU A 17 -2.46 -6.46 8.28
CA LEU A 17 -3.83 -6.17 7.85
C LEU A 17 -4.22 -7.02 6.64
N LEU A 18 -3.35 -7.09 5.61
CA LEU A 18 -3.55 -7.93 4.43
C LEU A 18 -3.65 -9.41 4.82
N LEU A 19 -2.82 -9.87 5.75
CA LEU A 19 -2.93 -11.22 6.30
C LEU A 19 -4.29 -11.45 6.97
N ALA A 20 -4.72 -10.55 7.86
CA ALA A 20 -6.01 -10.66 8.52
C ALA A 20 -7.17 -10.73 7.49
N MET A 21 -7.12 -9.90 6.45
CA MET A 21 -8.17 -9.84 5.42
C MET A 21 -8.14 -11.03 4.44
N LEU A 22 -6.95 -11.51 4.07
CA LEU A 22 -6.75 -12.43 2.95
C LEU A 22 -6.25 -13.83 3.37
N HIS A 23 -6.12 -14.13 4.66
CA HIS A 23 -5.63 -15.43 5.16
C HIS A 23 -6.33 -16.66 4.55
N ARG A 24 -7.60 -16.53 4.12
CA ARG A 24 -8.36 -17.61 3.47
C ARG A 24 -8.09 -17.77 1.98
N GLN A 25 -7.32 -16.88 1.36
CA GLN A 25 -7.10 -16.83 -0.08
C GLN A 25 -5.77 -17.48 -0.51
N GLY A 26 -4.90 -17.84 0.43
CA GLY A 26 -3.63 -18.47 0.13
C GLY A 26 -2.71 -18.61 1.34
N PRO A 27 -1.53 -19.23 1.17
CA PRO A 27 -0.54 -19.33 2.23
C PRO A 27 -0.05 -17.94 2.64
N TRP A 28 0.18 -17.74 3.94
CA TRP A 28 0.55 -16.44 4.51
C TRP A 28 1.80 -15.84 3.85
N GLN A 29 2.78 -16.68 3.47
CA GLN A 29 4.01 -16.25 2.79
C GLN A 29 3.70 -15.52 1.48
N ARG A 30 2.72 -16.02 0.72
CA ARG A 30 2.33 -15.44 -0.56
C ARG A 30 1.62 -14.10 -0.38
N ILE A 31 0.82 -13.96 0.68
CA ILE A 31 0.12 -12.72 1.02
C ILE A 31 1.13 -11.65 1.44
N VAL A 32 2.04 -12.00 2.35
CA VAL A 32 3.11 -11.09 2.80
C VAL A 32 4.00 -10.68 1.65
N PHE A 33 4.44 -11.64 0.82
CA PHE A 33 5.27 -11.33 -0.35
C PHE A 33 4.56 -10.41 -1.35
N ALA A 34 3.26 -10.63 -1.60
CA ALA A 34 2.47 -9.77 -2.47
C ALA A 34 2.31 -8.35 -1.89
N GLY A 35 2.08 -8.23 -0.58
CA GLY A 35 2.05 -6.93 0.11
C GLY A 35 3.38 -6.20 -0.02
N ILE A 36 4.48 -6.84 0.39
CA ILE A 36 5.84 -6.27 0.30
C ILE A 36 6.15 -5.83 -1.14
N ALA A 37 5.85 -6.66 -2.14
CA ALA A 37 6.10 -6.32 -3.54
C ALA A 37 5.25 -5.14 -4.02
N ALA A 38 3.96 -5.11 -3.66
CA ALA A 38 3.07 -4.02 -3.98
C ALA A 38 3.58 -2.69 -3.40
N THR A 39 3.83 -2.64 -2.09
CA THR A 39 4.35 -1.47 -1.37
C THR A 39 5.73 -1.02 -1.89
N SER A 40 6.61 -1.98 -2.23
CA SER A 40 7.94 -1.66 -2.80
C SER A 40 7.87 -1.04 -4.19
N LEU A 41 6.83 -1.36 -4.96
CA LEU A 41 6.61 -0.79 -6.29
C LEU A 41 5.94 0.59 -6.22
N THR A 42 5.17 0.89 -5.18
CA THR A 42 4.38 2.12 -5.10
C THR A 42 5.04 3.23 -4.29
N ILE A 43 5.66 2.94 -3.15
CA ILE A 43 6.28 3.96 -2.27
C ILE A 43 7.34 4.81 -2.98
N PRO A 44 8.32 4.25 -3.72
CA PRO A 44 9.33 5.07 -4.40
C PRO A 44 8.70 6.05 -5.38
N TRP A 45 7.68 5.60 -6.11
CA TRP A 45 6.97 6.42 -7.08
C TRP A 45 6.16 7.51 -6.41
N LEU A 46 5.38 7.17 -5.38
CA LEU A 46 4.53 8.12 -4.67
C LEU A 46 5.35 9.21 -3.99
N TRP A 47 6.38 8.87 -3.23
CA TRP A 47 7.04 9.84 -2.34
C TRP A 47 8.30 10.48 -2.93
N PHE A 48 8.94 9.87 -3.93
CA PHE A 48 10.22 10.36 -4.45
C PHE A 48 10.15 10.83 -5.91
N ILE A 49 9.27 10.24 -6.72
CA ILE A 49 9.16 10.59 -8.15
C ILE A 49 8.01 11.56 -8.39
N LEU A 50 6.81 11.27 -7.89
CA LEU A 50 5.60 12.04 -8.17
C LEU A 50 5.64 13.52 -7.72
N PRO A 51 6.27 13.90 -6.58
CA PRO A 51 6.37 15.31 -6.18
C PRO A 51 7.11 16.21 -7.16
N ALA A 52 7.93 15.64 -8.06
CA ALA A 52 8.60 16.40 -9.11
C ALA A 52 7.63 16.86 -10.22
N TRP A 53 6.44 16.25 -10.31
CA TRP A 53 5.46 16.50 -11.37
C TRP A 53 4.18 17.16 -10.85
N LEU A 54 3.78 16.83 -9.63
CA LEU A 54 2.55 17.30 -8.99
C LEU A 54 2.86 17.96 -7.65
N SER A 55 2.11 19.01 -7.33
CA SER A 55 2.25 19.74 -6.07
C SER A 55 0.91 19.99 -5.39
N GLY A 56 0.94 20.25 -4.09
CA GLY A 56 -0.23 20.59 -3.29
C GLY A 56 -1.22 19.42 -3.13
N HIS A 57 -2.51 19.73 -3.16
CA HIS A 57 -3.58 18.75 -2.92
C HIS A 57 -3.74 17.73 -4.06
N TRP A 58 -3.38 18.10 -5.29
CA TRP A 58 -3.44 17.20 -6.44
C TRP A 58 -2.46 16.04 -6.33
N PHE A 59 -1.29 16.27 -5.73
CA PHE A 59 -0.31 15.24 -5.44
C PHE A 59 -0.91 14.10 -4.59
N LEU A 60 -1.56 14.44 -3.48
CA LEU A 60 -2.16 13.45 -2.59
C LEU A 60 -3.31 12.71 -3.27
N ILE A 61 -4.25 13.44 -3.88
CA ILE A 61 -5.44 12.81 -4.48
C ILE A 61 -5.04 11.85 -5.61
N ILE A 62 -4.19 12.30 -6.53
CA ILE A 62 -3.79 11.51 -7.70
C ILE A 62 -2.84 10.39 -7.27
N GLY A 63 -1.87 10.70 -6.41
CA GLY A 63 -0.87 9.75 -5.94
C GLY A 63 -1.48 8.57 -5.19
N GLU A 64 -2.28 8.84 -4.16
CA GLU A 64 -2.93 7.79 -3.35
C GLU A 64 -3.88 6.94 -4.20
N SER A 65 -4.66 7.58 -5.10
CA SER A 65 -5.54 6.86 -6.01
C SER A 65 -4.77 5.91 -6.92
N LEU A 66 -3.63 6.34 -7.46
CA LEU A 66 -2.77 5.50 -8.30
C LEU A 66 -2.14 4.35 -7.51
N VAL A 67 -1.67 4.61 -6.30
CA VAL A 67 -1.11 3.55 -5.43
C VAL A 67 -2.15 2.47 -5.18
N VAL A 68 -3.36 2.83 -4.73
CA VAL A 68 -4.43 1.86 -4.48
C VAL A 68 -4.74 1.03 -5.72
N ILE A 69 -4.80 1.65 -6.91
CA ILE A 69 -5.05 0.93 -8.17
C ILE A 69 -3.91 -0.05 -8.49
N ILE A 70 -2.65 0.39 -8.40
CA ILE A 70 -1.49 -0.45 -8.71
C ILE A 70 -1.41 -1.63 -7.74
N GLU A 71 -1.54 -1.38 -6.44
CA GLU A 71 -1.49 -2.43 -5.43
C GLU A 71 -2.65 -3.41 -5.56
N ALA A 72 -3.86 -2.93 -5.87
CA ALA A 72 -5.00 -3.78 -6.15
C ALA A 72 -4.74 -4.73 -7.32
N LEU A 73 -4.11 -4.24 -8.39
CA LEU A 73 -3.74 -5.05 -9.56
C LEU A 73 -2.67 -6.09 -9.20
N VAL A 74 -1.64 -5.72 -8.44
CA VAL A 74 -0.59 -6.63 -7.97
C VAL A 74 -1.20 -7.72 -7.09
N LEU A 75 -1.99 -7.36 -6.08
CA LEU A 75 -2.66 -8.30 -5.17
C LEU A 75 -3.61 -9.23 -5.92
N SER A 76 -4.47 -8.70 -6.79
CA SER A 76 -5.41 -9.52 -7.57
C SER A 76 -4.70 -10.49 -8.50
N SER A 77 -3.63 -10.06 -9.17
CA SER A 77 -2.85 -10.90 -10.08
C SER A 77 -2.11 -11.99 -9.31
N TRP A 78 -1.35 -11.61 -8.28
CA TRP A 78 -0.47 -12.53 -7.55
C TRP A 78 -1.21 -13.47 -6.62
N LEU A 79 -2.34 -13.07 -6.02
CA LEU A 79 -3.15 -13.93 -5.16
C LEU A 79 -4.28 -14.64 -5.92
N ARG A 80 -4.47 -14.33 -7.22
CA ARG A 80 -5.55 -14.86 -8.06
C ARG A 80 -6.95 -14.63 -7.44
N ILE A 81 -7.15 -13.48 -6.79
CA ILE A 81 -8.42 -13.07 -6.21
C ILE A 81 -9.17 -12.13 -7.16
N SER A 82 -10.47 -11.92 -6.93
CA SER A 82 -11.25 -10.98 -7.74
C SER A 82 -10.70 -9.56 -7.63
N LYS A 83 -10.80 -8.77 -8.71
CA LYS A 83 -10.37 -7.37 -8.77
C LYS A 83 -10.98 -6.54 -7.64
N LEU A 84 -12.26 -6.75 -7.35
CA LEU A 84 -12.97 -6.06 -6.27
C LEU A 84 -12.36 -6.38 -4.88
N ARG A 85 -12.01 -7.64 -4.61
CA ARG A 85 -11.35 -8.00 -3.33
C ARG A 85 -9.95 -7.40 -3.22
N GLY A 86 -9.17 -7.44 -4.30
CA GLY A 86 -7.85 -6.81 -4.34
C GLY A 86 -7.93 -5.31 -4.11
N PHE A 87 -8.90 -4.64 -4.73
CA PHE A 87 -9.17 -3.23 -4.53
C PHE A 87 -9.55 -2.88 -3.09
N ILE A 88 -10.49 -3.62 -2.49
CA ILE A 88 -10.88 -3.40 -1.08
C ILE A 88 -9.68 -3.63 -0.15
N ALA A 89 -8.87 -4.67 -0.39
CA ALA A 89 -7.68 -4.94 0.42
C ALA A 89 -6.63 -3.83 0.30
N ALA A 90 -6.30 -3.40 -0.91
CA ALA A 90 -5.34 -2.31 -1.15
C ALA A 90 -5.84 -0.98 -0.55
N LEU A 91 -7.12 -0.66 -0.72
CA LEU A 91 -7.71 0.56 -0.18
C LEU A 91 -7.65 0.59 1.34
N LEU A 92 -8.03 -0.50 2.02
CA LEU A 92 -7.99 -0.55 3.48
C LEU A 92 -6.55 -0.55 4.02
N ALA A 93 -5.61 -1.22 3.33
CA ALA A 93 -4.19 -1.18 3.67
C ALA A 93 -3.61 0.23 3.60
N ASN A 94 -3.81 0.93 2.47
CA ASN A 94 -3.33 2.30 2.30
C ASN A 94 -3.99 3.29 3.25
N LEU A 95 -5.32 3.18 3.46
CA LEU A 95 -5.99 4.03 4.44
C LEU A 95 -5.43 3.81 5.84
N PHE A 96 -5.22 2.56 6.23
CA PHE A 96 -4.67 2.23 7.54
C PHE A 96 -3.25 2.77 7.74
N SER A 97 -2.37 2.57 6.75
CA SER A 97 -0.99 3.06 6.81
C SER A 97 -0.92 4.59 6.75
N TYR A 98 -1.76 5.24 5.93
CA TYR A 98 -1.90 6.70 5.90
C TYR A 98 -2.30 7.27 7.27
N TRP A 99 -3.38 6.75 7.87
CA TRP A 99 -3.87 7.25 9.16
C TRP A 99 -2.87 7.01 10.29
N ALA A 100 -2.19 5.87 10.28
CA ALA A 100 -1.10 5.60 11.22
C ALA A 100 0.05 6.60 11.05
N GLY A 101 0.43 6.92 9.81
CA GLY A 101 1.43 7.94 9.51
C GLY A 101 1.04 9.33 10.00
N VAL A 102 -0.21 9.75 9.79
CA VAL A 102 -0.75 11.01 10.31
C VAL A 102 -0.68 11.05 11.84
N TRP A 103 -1.10 9.97 12.51
CA TRP A 103 -1.07 9.89 13.96
C TRP A 103 0.34 9.98 14.54
N LEU A 104 1.32 9.30 13.92
CA LEU A 104 2.73 9.37 14.31
C LEU A 104 3.34 10.78 14.16
N GLN A 105 2.86 11.60 13.24
CA GLN A 105 3.32 12.98 13.06
C GLN A 105 2.68 13.96 14.04
N THR A 106 1.55 13.59 14.66
CA THR A 106 0.85 14.42 15.65
C THR A 106 1.32 14.21 17.09
N LEU A 107 2.20 13.24 17.34
CA LEU A 107 2.88 12.98 18.62
C LEU A 107 4.18 13.78 18.73
#